data_AF-R7J7R6-F1
#
_entry.id   AF-R7J7R6-F1
#
_cell.length_a   1.000
_cell.length_b   1.000
_cell.length_c   1.000
_cell.angle_alpha   90.00
_cell.angle_beta   90.00
_cell.angle_gamma   90.00
#
_symmetry.space_group_name_H-M   'P 1'
#
loop_
_entity.id
_entity.type
_entity.pdbx_description
1 polymer ?
#
loop_
_entity_poly.entity_id
_entity_poly.type
_entity_poly.pdbx_seq_one_letter_code
_entity_poly.pdbx_strand_id
1 'polypeptide(L)' 'MILKNKLTKETLDIPYSEFRKKFAKEIQDAFESYRKTQLNKYSWNFKDDNSLEFNFYFELHWNFNHFGNSNWYIERL' A
#
# COMPACT_ATOMS: atom_id res chain seq x y z
N MET A 1 7.68 -6.76 -9.92
CA MET A 1 6.52 -5.86 -9.85
C MET A 1 6.80 -4.61 -10.63
N ILE A 2 5.81 -4.16 -11.38
CA ILE A 2 5.87 -2.98 -12.24
C ILE A 2 5.17 -1.82 -11.52
N LEU A 3 5.91 -0.75 -11.27
CA LEU A 3 5.40 0.52 -10.80
C LEU A 3 5.45 1.55 -11.91
N LYS A 4 4.49 2.48 -11.88
CA LYS A 4 4.45 3.59 -12.83
C LYS A 4 4.27 4.91 -12.11
N ASN A 5 4.99 5.92 -12.57
CA ASN A 5 4.86 7.27 -12.05
C ASN A 5 3.65 7.96 -12.69
N LYS A 6 2.79 8.55 -11.86
CA LYS A 6 1.57 9.25 -12.26
C LYS A 6 1.88 10.45 -13.16
N LEU A 7 2.97 11.17 -12.89
CA LEU A 7 3.35 12.42 -13.55
C LEU A 7 4.31 12.17 -14.73
N THR A 8 5.45 11.52 -14.47
CA THR A 8 6.51 11.35 -15.47
C THR A 8 6.25 10.20 -16.44
N LYS A 9 5.28 9.32 -16.12
CA LYS A 9 5.01 8.07 -16.84
C LYS A 9 6.18 7.09 -16.88
N GLU A 10 7.22 7.34 -16.08
CA GLU A 10 8.33 6.42 -15.88
C GLU A 10 7.83 5.09 -15.31
N THR A 11 8.49 4.01 -15.71
CA THR A 11 8.20 2.65 -15.28
C THR A 11 9.40 2.09 -14.52
N LEU A 12 9.14 1.46 -13.39
CA LEU A 12 10.12 0.70 -12.63
C LEU A 12 9.67 -0.75 -12.56
N ASP A 13 10.48 -1.66 -13.06
CA ASP A 13 10.31 -3.10 -12.83
C ASP A 13 11.34 -3.54 -11.78
N ILE A 14 10.86 -3.80 -10.58
CA ILE A 14 11.71 -4.15 -9.43
C ILE A 14 11.13 -5.37 -8.70
N PRO A 15 11.97 -6.19 -8.06
CA PRO A 15 11.48 -7.26 -7.19
C PRO A 15 10.80 -6.67 -5.95
N TYR A 16 9.89 -7.46 -5.34
CA TYR A 16 9.15 -7.02 -4.15
C TYR A 16 10.08 -6.61 -2.99
N SER A 17 11.20 -7.31 -2.81
CA SER A 17 12.19 -6.98 -1.78
C SER A 17 12.77 -5.57 -1.93
N GLU A 18 13.01 -5.14 -3.17
CA GLU A 18 13.52 -3.79 -3.45
C GLU A 18 12.41 -2.74 -3.36
N PHE A 19 11.19 -3.08 -3.75
CA PHE A 19 10.02 -2.23 -3.52
C PHE A 19 9.85 -1.91 -2.02
N ARG A 20 9.92 -2.93 -1.16
CA ARG A 20 9.79 -2.78 0.31
C ARG A 20 10.81 -1.82 0.90
N LYS A 21 12.03 -1.79 0.36
CA LYS A 21 13.09 -0.87 0.79
C LYS A 21 12.90 0.52 0.21
N LYS A 22 12.69 0.62 -1.11
CA LYS A 22 12.64 1.89 -1.84
C LYS A 22 11.40 2.72 -1.49
N PHE A 23 10.27 2.06 -1.24
CA PHE A 23 8.98 2.69 -0.94
C PHE A 23 8.59 2.52 0.54
N ALA A 24 9.55 2.30 1.44
CA ALA A 24 9.27 2.02 2.85
C ALA A 24 8.39 3.10 3.50
N LYS A 25 8.66 4.37 3.19
CA LYS A 25 7.87 5.50 3.69
C LYS A 25 6.46 5.51 3.11
N GLU A 26 6.32 5.38 1.80
CA GLU A 26 5.01 5.38 1.15
C GLU A 26 4.14 4.18 1.56
N ILE A 27 4.76 3.03 1.82
CA ILE A 27 4.09 1.86 2.36
C ILE A 27 3.58 2.15 3.77
N GLN A 28 4.39 2.77 4.62
CA GLN A 28 3.98 3.15 5.96
C GLN A 28 2.81 4.14 5.93
N ASP A 29 2.91 5.20 5.12
CA ASP A 29 1.86 6.21 4.97
C ASP A 29 0.55 5.59 4.45
N ALA A 30 0.64 4.66 3.50
CA ALA A 30 -0.50 3.91 2.97
C ALA A 30 -1.12 3.00 4.03
N PHE A 31 -0.29 2.30 4.82
CA PHE A 31 -0.75 1.41 5.88
C PHE A 31 -1.44 2.17 7.01
N GLU A 32 -0.89 3.31 7.44
CA GLU A 32 -1.50 4.15 8.46
C GLU A 32 -2.86 4.69 8.02
N SER A 33 -2.97 5.10 6.74
CA SER A 33 -4.23 5.51 6.13
C SER A 33 -5.25 4.36 6.08
N TYR A 34 -4.83 3.19 5.59
CA TYR A 34 -5.65 1.97 5.58
C TYR A 34 -6.16 1.62 6.99
N ARG A 35 -5.27 1.60 7.98
CA ARG A 35 -5.58 1.26 9.37
C ARG A 35 -6.62 2.22 9.96
N LYS A 36 -6.44 3.53 9.78
CA LYS A 36 -7.45 4.53 10.21
C LYS A 36 -8.80 4.30 9.55
N THR A 37 -8.82 4.01 8.24
CA THR A 37 -10.06 3.72 7.51
C THR A 37 -10.73 2.43 8.02
N GLN A 38 -9.99 1.35 8.28
CA GLN A 38 -10.58 0.12 8.81
C GLN A 38 -11.12 0.28 10.22
N LEU A 39 -10.38 0.97 11.11
CA LEU A 39 -10.82 1.20 12.50
C LEU A 39 -12.04 2.13 12.60
N ASN A 40 -12.25 3.02 11.62
CA ASN A 40 -13.43 3.88 11.56
C ASN A 40 -14.70 3.15 11.07
N LYS A 41 -14.60 1.90 10.59
CA LYS A 41 -15.79 1.13 10.17
C LYS A 41 -16.50 0.62 11.43
N TYR A 42 -17.52 1.37 11.86
CA TYR A 42 -18.40 1.10 13.01
C TYR A 42 -19.06 -0.30 13.08
N SER A 43 -18.94 -1.13 12.03
CA SER A 43 -19.72 -2.37 11.88
C SER A 43 -18.93 -3.67 12.05
N TRP A 44 -17.61 -3.62 12.17
CA TRP A 44 -16.80 -4.80 12.37
C TRP A 44 -15.91 -4.59 13.58
N ASN A 45 -15.85 -5.58 14.47
CA ASN A 45 -14.88 -5.65 15.57
C ASN A 45 -13.44 -5.80 15.03
N PHE A 46 -13.01 -4.94 14.09
CA PHE A 46 -11.63 -4.88 13.63
C PHE A 46 -10.80 -4.47 14.83
N LYS A 47 -10.14 -5.47 15.41
CA LYS A 47 -9.15 -5.26 16.43
C LYS A 47 -7.91 -4.71 15.75
N ASP A 48 -7.27 -3.78 16.43
CA ASP A 48 -5.97 -3.27 16.06
C ASP A 48 -4.91 -4.34 16.36
N ASP A 49 -4.87 -5.37 15.52
CA ASP A 49 -4.01 -6.53 15.66
C ASP A 49 -3.27 -6.85 14.34
N ASN A 50 -2.44 -7.90 14.36
CA ASN A 50 -1.61 -8.29 13.22
C ASN A 50 -2.42 -8.66 11.95
N SER A 51 -3.74 -8.88 12.05
CA SER A 51 -4.59 -9.16 10.89
C SER A 51 -4.72 -7.95 9.97
N LEU A 52 -4.65 -6.71 10.50
CA LEU A 52 -4.71 -5.49 9.68
C LEU A 52 -3.50 -5.36 8.76
N GLU A 53 -2.31 -5.62 9.30
CA GLU A 53 -1.08 -5.58 8.50
C GLU A 53 -1.08 -6.71 7.46
N PHE A 54 -1.50 -7.92 7.84
CA PHE A 54 -1.66 -9.02 6.90
C PHE A 54 -2.63 -8.67 5.76
N ASN A 55 -3.82 -8.16 6.08
CA ASN A 55 -4.84 -7.78 5.09
C ASN A 55 -4.35 -6.65 4.17
N PHE A 56 -3.59 -5.70 4.72
CA PHE A 56 -2.98 -4.65 3.92
C PHE A 56 -2.07 -5.23 2.83
N TYR A 57 -1.17 -6.16 3.18
CA TYR A 57 -0.27 -6.78 2.20
C TYR A 57 -0.94 -7.82 1.31
N PHE A 58 -1.99 -8.49 1.78
CA PHE A 58 -2.73 -9.46 0.98
C PHE A 58 -3.34 -8.79 -0.26
N GLU A 59 -3.91 -7.58 -0.11
CA GLU A 59 -4.42 -6.76 -1.22
C GLU A 59 -3.48 -5.58 -1.55
N LEU A 60 -2.16 -5.79 -1.45
CA LEU A 60 -1.16 -4.73 -1.57
C LEU A 60 -1.34 -3.85 -2.82
N HIS A 61 -1.67 -4.43 -3.97
CA HIS A 61 -1.89 -3.68 -5.22
C HIS A 61 -2.96 -2.60 -5.04
N TRP A 62 -4.12 -2.99 -4.53
CA TRP A 62 -5.23 -2.07 -4.32
C TRP A 62 -4.97 -1.13 -3.14
N ASN A 63 -4.53 -1.67 -2.00
CA ASN A 63 -4.33 -0.90 -0.78
C ASN A 63 -3.25 0.17 -0.93
N PHE A 64 -2.09 -0.17 -1.52
CA PHE A 64 -1.03 0.82 -1.74
C PHE A 64 -1.49 1.94 -2.69
N ASN A 65 -2.17 1.57 -3.78
CA ASN A 65 -2.63 2.53 -4.78
C ASN A 65 -3.77 3.44 -4.26
N HIS A 66 -4.62 2.92 -3.39
CA HIS A 66 -5.80 3.61 -2.87
C HIS A 66 -5.48 4.47 -1.64
N PHE A 67 -4.69 3.94 -0.70
CA PHE A 67 -4.37 4.61 0.56
C PHE A 67 -3.02 5.34 0.54
N GLY A 68 -2.15 5.03 -0.42
CA GLY A 68 -0.84 5.66 -0.54
C GLY A 68 -0.89 7.02 -1.23
N ASN A 69 -0.30 8.03 -0.61
CA ASN A 69 -0.05 9.32 -1.24
C ASN A 69 1.29 9.33 -2.00
N SER A 70 1.49 8.36 -2.90
CA SER A 70 2.70 8.27 -3.72
C SER A 70 2.44 8.74 -5.15
N ASN A 71 3.47 9.34 -5.76
CA ASN A 71 3.52 9.57 -7.21
C ASN A 71 3.70 8.26 -7.99
N TRP A 72 4.09 7.17 -7.33
CA TRP A 72 4.19 5.84 -7.91
C TRP A 72 2.96 5.02 -7.55
N TYR A 73 2.46 4.23 -8.49
CA TYR A 73 1.42 3.24 -8.25
C TYR A 73 1.87 1.90 -8.80
N ILE A 74 1.42 0.82 -8.17
CA ILE A 74 1.67 -0.54 -8.64
C ILE A 74 0.75 -0.77 -9.85
N GLU A 75 1.34 -0.93 -11.02
CA GLU A 75 0.62 -1.29 -12.24
C GLU A 75 0.38 -2.81 -12.25
N ARG A 76 1.39 -3.59 -11.90
CA ARG A 76 1.33 -5.06 -11.85
C ARG A 76 2.22 -5.61 -10.72
N LEU A 77 1.72 -6.53 -9.90
CA LEU A 77 2.52 -7.25 -8.91
C LEU A 77 3.40 -8.32 -9.58
#